data_AF-A0A1U7P4Y8-F1
#
_entry.id   AF-A0A1U7P4Y8-F1
#
_cell.length_a   1.000
_cell.length_b   1.000
_cell.length_c   1.000
_cell.angle_alpha   90.00
_cell.angle_beta   90.00
_cell.angle_gamma   90.00
#
_symmetry.space_group_name_H-M   'P 1'
#
loop_
_entity.id
_entity.type
_entity.pdbx_description
1 polymer ?
#
loop_
_entity_poly.entity_id
_entity_poly.type
_entity_poly.pdbx_seq_one_letter_code
_entity_poly.pdbx_strand_id
1 'polypeptide(L)'
;MTPPVFKYTAHAEYQLFNRNITKQAVERTLTQPEMIKLDGEDPDVFIASRETSPGTVLKVWYRQLEGGPVVQTVLIITLRRERPDAPKKPKGRRNR
;
A
#
# COMPACT_ATOMS: atom_id res chain seq x y z
N MET A 1 16.09 23.08 3.77
CA MET A 1 15.34 21.92 4.30
C MET A 1 16.05 20.66 3.83
N THR A 2 16.60 19.87 4.75
CA THR A 2 17.23 18.58 4.42
C THR A 2 16.13 17.59 4.04
N PRO A 3 16.23 16.85 2.92
CA PRO A 3 15.23 15.86 2.56
C PRO A 3 15.14 14.78 3.66
N PRO A 4 13.93 14.29 4.00
CA PRO A 4 13.78 13.23 4.98
C PRO A 4 14.51 11.96 4.50
N VAL A 5 15.31 11.37 5.40
CA VAL A 5 16.01 10.11 5.12
C VAL A 5 15.04 8.97 5.43
N PHE A 6 14.58 8.28 4.38
CA PHE A 6 13.75 7.09 4.51
C PHE A 6 14.63 5.85 4.66
N LYS A 7 14.41 5.08 5.72
CA LYS A 7 15.06 3.79 5.92
C LYS A 7 14.09 2.68 5.55
N TYR A 8 14.57 1.66 4.84
CA TYR A 8 13.76 0.53 4.42
C TYR A 8 14.27 -0.73 5.13
N THR A 9 13.37 -1.51 5.72
CA THR A 9 13.72 -2.84 6.20
C THR A 9 13.98 -3.78 5.02
N ALA A 10 14.71 -4.88 5.26
CA ALA A 10 14.89 -5.93 4.25
C ALA A 10 13.55 -6.46 3.72
N HIS A 11 12.53 -6.54 4.59
CA HIS A 11 11.17 -6.91 4.18
C HIS A 11 10.55 -5.90 3.22
N ALA A 12 10.64 -4.60 3.53
CA ALA A 12 10.15 -3.55 2.65
C ALA A 12 10.87 -3.58 1.29
N GLU A 13 12.20 -3.72 1.28
CA GLU A 13 12.98 -3.80 0.04
C GLU A 13 12.61 -5.01 -0.81
N TYR A 14 12.37 -6.17 -0.19
CA TYR A 14 11.87 -7.34 -0.88
C TYR A 14 10.49 -7.08 -1.52
N GLN A 15 9.56 -6.43 -0.82
CA GLN A 15 8.24 -6.12 -1.36
C GLN A 15 8.32 -5.09 -2.50
N LEU A 16 9.21 -4.10 -2.40
CA LEU A 16 9.46 -3.15 -3.49
C LEU A 16 9.86 -3.88 -4.76
N PHE A 17 10.85 -4.78 -4.67
CA PHE A 17 11.32 -5.57 -5.80
C PHE A 17 10.24 -6.51 -6.34
N ASN A 18 9.64 -7.33 -5.48
CA ASN A 18 8.70 -8.37 -5.88
C ASN A 18 7.38 -7.82 -6.46
N ARG A 19 6.95 -6.63 -6.02
CA ARG A 19 5.71 -6.00 -6.47
C ARG A 19 5.92 -4.87 -7.47
N ASN A 20 7.16 -4.67 -7.93
CA ASN A 20 7.55 -3.60 -8.85
C ASN A 20 7.09 -2.20 -8.35
N ILE A 21 7.27 -1.93 -7.06
CA ILE A 21 6.96 -0.65 -6.43
C ILE A 21 8.25 0.16 -6.37
N THR A 22 8.22 1.41 -6.83
CA THR A 22 9.40 2.28 -6.80
C THR A 22 9.57 2.95 -5.43
N LYS A 23 10.83 3.18 -5.01
CA LYS A 23 11.14 3.94 -3.79
C LYS A 23 10.51 5.33 -3.82
N GLN A 24 10.57 6.01 -4.97
CA GLN A 24 9.94 7.32 -5.17
C GLN A 24 8.42 7.31 -4.90
N ALA A 25 7.70 6.25 -5.28
CA ALA A 25 6.27 6.14 -5.01
C ALA A 25 6.00 6.02 -3.50
N VAL A 26 6.81 5.25 -2.78
CA VAL A 26 6.71 5.10 -1.32
C VAL A 26 7.02 6.41 -0.61
N GLU A 27 8.10 7.08 -0.99
CA GLU A 27 8.50 8.36 -0.40
C GLU A 27 7.44 9.43 -0.64
N ARG A 28 6.84 9.44 -1.84
CA ARG A 28 5.71 10.32 -2.14
C ARG A 28 4.47 10.00 -1.29
N THR A 29 4.18 8.72 -1.06
CA THR A 29 3.10 8.31 -0.15
C THR A 29 3.35 8.72 1.30
N LEU A 30 4.61 8.71 1.75
CA LEU A 30 4.96 9.13 3.12
C LEU A 30 4.99 10.66 3.29
N THR A 31 5.37 11.40 2.25
CA THR A 31 5.45 12.88 2.31
C THR A 31 4.12 13.56 2.00
N GLN A 32 3.28 12.96 1.15
CA GLN A 32 2.00 13.50 0.72
C GLN A 32 0.90 12.42 0.80
N PRO A 33 0.64 11.86 2.01
CA PRO A 33 -0.40 10.86 2.17
C PRO A 33 -1.78 11.48 1.98
N GLU A 34 -2.70 10.71 1.40
CA GLU A 34 -4.12 11.07 1.39
C GLU A 34 -4.78 10.72 2.72
N MET A 35 -4.26 9.69 3.40
CA MET A 35 -4.77 9.20 4.66
C MET A 35 -3.65 8.58 5.48
N ILE A 36 -3.65 8.85 6.78
CA ILE A 36 -2.78 8.22 7.77
C ILE A 36 -3.66 7.57 8.83
N LYS A 37 -3.31 6.34 9.21
CA LYS A 37 -3.94 5.61 10.33
C LYS A 37 -2.87 5.01 11.22
N LEU A 38 -3.22 4.72 12.47
CA LEU A 38 -2.44 3.80 13.29
C LEU A 38 -2.78 2.37 12.89
N ASP A 39 -1.80 1.49 12.97
CA ASP A 39 -2.03 0.07 12.89
C ASP A 39 -2.81 -0.40 14.12
N GLY A 40 -3.72 -1.35 13.93
CA GLY A 40 -4.60 -1.83 15.00
C GLY A 40 -3.93 -2.83 15.93
N GLU A 41 -2.85 -3.47 15.47
CA GLU A 41 -2.10 -4.47 16.22
C GLU A 41 -0.83 -3.88 16.85
N ASP A 42 -0.24 -2.86 16.21
CA ASP A 42 0.97 -2.20 16.69
C ASP A 42 0.79 -0.67 16.78
N PRO A 43 0.65 -0.09 17.98
CA PRO A 43 0.40 1.34 18.16
C PRO A 43 1.58 2.22 17.74
N ASP A 44 2.78 1.67 17.57
CA ASP A 44 3.97 2.41 17.11
C ASP A 44 4.08 2.44 15.58
N VAL A 45 3.19 1.75 14.88
CA VAL A 45 3.19 1.65 13.42
C VAL A 45 2.08 2.52 12.83
N PHE A 46 2.48 3.33 11.85
CA PHE A 46 1.60 4.17 11.06
C PHE A 46 1.41 3.56 9.67
N ILE A 47 0.21 3.73 9.13
CA ILE A 47 -0.19 3.30 7.80
C ILE A 47 -0.50 4.55 6.98
N ALA A 48 0.41 4.91 6.08
CA ALA A 48 0.16 5.94 5.06
C ALA A 48 -0.46 5.29 3.81
N SER A 49 -1.52 5.89 3.29
CA SER A 49 -2.20 5.44 2.07
C SER A 49 -2.28 6.56 1.04
N ARG A 50 -2.08 6.22 -0.24
CA ARG A 50 -2.21 7.15 -1.36
C ARG A 50 -2.60 6.43 -2.64
N GLU A 51 -3.54 6.99 -3.39
CA GLU A 51 -3.87 6.50 -4.72
C GLU A 51 -2.73 6.83 -5.71
N THR A 52 -2.23 5.78 -6.39
CA THR A 52 -1.12 5.91 -7.36
C THR A 52 -1.62 5.96 -8.80
N SER A 53 -2.75 5.32 -9.05
CA SER A 53 -3.51 5.36 -10.30
C SER A 53 -4.96 5.01 -10.00
N PRO A 54 -5.94 5.37 -10.86
CA PRO A 54 -7.35 5.10 -10.61
C PRO A 54 -7.63 3.64 -10.21
N GLY A 55 -8.16 3.45 -8.99
CA GLY A 55 -8.45 2.15 -8.41
C GLY A 55 -7.24 1.40 -7.85
N THR A 56 -6.08 2.04 -7.70
CA THR A 56 -4.86 1.42 -7.16
C THR A 56 -4.24 2.27 -6.06
N VAL A 57 -4.29 1.74 -4.84
CA VAL A 57 -3.82 2.41 -3.63
C VAL A 57 -2.51 1.78 -3.17
N LEU A 58 -1.49 2.60 -2.95
CA LEU A 58 -0.27 2.19 -2.27
C LEU A 58 -0.45 2.45 -0.77
N LYS A 59 -0.25 1.40 0.02
CA LYS A 59 -0.20 1.46 1.49
C LYS A 59 1.21 1.20 1.97
N VAL A 60 1.66 2.01 2.92
CA VAL A 60 3.00 1.98 3.48
C VAL A 60 2.87 1.92 5.00
N TRP A 61 3.38 0.84 5.59
CA TRP A 61 3.54 0.70 7.05
C TRP A 61 4.91 1.20 7.43
N TYR A 62 4.96 2.16 8.35
CA TYR A 62 6.20 2.78 8.79
C TYR A 62 6.15 3.12 10.28
N ARG A 63 7.31 3.13 10.93
CA ARG A 63 7.47 3.69 12.27
C ARG A 63 8.16 5.03 12.20
N GLN A 64 7.73 5.98 13.02
CA GLN A 64 8.41 7.27 13.17
C GLN A 64 9.48 7.15 14.25
N LEU A 65 10.77 7.20 13.88
CA LEU A 65 11.89 7.19 14.83
C LEU A 65 12.65 8.53 14.76
N GLU A 66 13.48 8.83 15.77
CA GLU A 66 14.29 10.07 15.83
C GLU A 66 15.15 10.30 14.58
N GLY A 67 15.59 9.23 13.92
CA GLY A 67 16.40 9.28 12.69
C GLY A 67 15.61 9.31 11.38
N GLY A 68 14.28 9.46 11.44
CA GLY A 68 13.38 9.47 10.30
C GLY A 68 12.45 8.26 10.21
N PRO A 69 11.52 8.26 9.25
CA PRO A 69 10.57 7.17 9.04
C PRO A 69 11.29 5.88 8.59
N VAL A 70 10.99 4.79 9.29
CA VAL A 70 11.45 3.44 8.95
C VAL A 70 10.30 2.68 8.32
N VAL A 71 10.41 2.41 7.02
CA VAL A 71 9.44 1.65 6.24
C VAL A 71 9.59 0.17 6.55
N GLN A 72 8.54 -0.41 7.12
CA GLN A 72 8.50 -1.83 7.48
C GLN A 72 7.94 -2.68 6.35
N THR A 73 6.82 -2.26 5.76
CA THR A 73 6.09 -3.01 4.74
C THR A 73 5.45 -2.07 3.74
N VAL A 74 5.39 -2.50 2.47
CA VAL A 74 4.75 -1.77 1.38
C VAL A 74 3.81 -2.71 0.63
N LEU A 75 2.64 -2.19 0.25
CA LEU A 75 1.60 -3.02 -0.36
C LEU A 75 0.79 -2.20 -1.36
N ILE A 76 0.73 -2.68 -2.60
CA ILE A 76 -0.15 -2.14 -3.63
C ILE A 76 -1.46 -2.91 -3.63
N ILE A 77 -2.57 -2.18 -3.54
CA ILE A 77 -3.93 -2.73 -3.51
C ILE A 77 -4.66 -2.20 -4.73
N THR A 78 -4.93 -3.08 -5.69
CA THR A 78 -5.82 -2.78 -6.81
C THR A 78 -7.25 -3.12 -6.40
N LEU A 79 -8.06 -2.09 -6.21
CA LEU A 79 -9.50 -2.23 -6.06
C LEU A 79 -10.05 -2.72 -7.39
N ARG A 80 -10.59 -3.95 -7.43
CA ARG A 80 -11.31 -4.41 -8.62
C ARG A 80 -12.48 -3.45 -8.84
N ARG A 81 -12.52 -2.78 -10.00
CA ARG A 81 -13.79 -2.26 -10.52
C ARG A 81 -14.75 -3.45 -10.56
N GLU A 82 -15.80 -3.44 -9.75
CA GLU A 82 -16.98 -4.23 -10.07
C GLU A 82 -17.34 -3.84 -11.51
N ARG A 83 -17.21 -4.78 -12.45
CA ARG A 83 -17.77 -4.58 -13.77
C ARG A 83 -19.29 -4.64 -13.57
N PRO A 84 -20.04 -3.54 -13.71
CA PRO A 84 -21.50 -3.61 -13.60
C PRO A 84 -22.10 -4.56 -14.64
N ASP A 85 -21.38 -4.81 -15.74
CA ASP A 85 -21.83 -5.62 -16.89
C ASP A 85 -21.12 -6.98 -17.03
N ALA A 86 -20.62 -7.59 -15.95
CA ALA A 86 -20.26 -9.00 -16.05
C ALA A 86 -21.55 -9.83 -16.09
N PRO A 87 -21.91 -10.48 -17.22
CA PRO A 87 -23.10 -11.33 -17.23
C PRO A 87 -22.94 -12.39 -16.15
N LYS A 88 -23.86 -12.40 -15.18
CA LYS A 88 -23.95 -13.47 -14.19
C LYS A 88 -24.01 -14.78 -14.98
N LYS A 89 -22.94 -15.57 -14.97
CA LYS A 89 -22.96 -16.91 -15.58
C LYS A 89 -24.19 -17.62 -15.02
N PRO A 90 -25.13 -18.09 -15.86
CA PRO A 90 -26.27 -18.81 -15.35
C PRO A 90 -25.75 -20.03 -14.59
N LYS A 91 -26.21 -20.20 -13.35
CA LYS A 91 -26.00 -21.44 -12.60
C LYS A 91 -26.60 -22.56 -13.44
N GLY A 92 -25.74 -23.30 -14.14
CA GLY A 92 -26.14 -24.51 -14.86
C GLY A 92 -26.88 -25.41 -13.88
N ARG A 93 -28.19 -25.53 -14.08
CA ARG A 93 -29.05 -26.45 -13.35
C ARG A 93 -28.53 -27.84 -13.71
N ARG A 94 -27.86 -28.48 -12.75
CA ARG A 94 -27.35 -29.84 -12.89
C ARG A 94 -28.58 -30.75 -13.00
N ASN A 95 -28.93 -31.15 -14.22
CA ASN A 95 -29.98 -32.14 -14.44
C ASN A 95 -29.57 -33.43 -13.74
N ARG A 96 -30.50 -33.98 -12.96
CA ARG A 96 -30.45 -35.32 -12.39
C ARG A 96 -31.69 -36.05 -12.88
#